data_AF-A0A2N2XH53-F1
#
_entry.id   AF-A0A2N2XH53-F1
#
_cell.length_a   1.000
_cell.length_b   1.000
_cell.length_c   1.000
_cell.angle_alpha   90.00
_cell.angle_beta   90.00
_cell.angle_gamma   90.00
#
_symmetry.space_group_name_H-M   'P 1'
#
loop_
_entity.id
_entity.type
_entity.pdbx_description
1 polymer ?
#
loop_
_entity_poly.entity_id
_entity_poly.type
_entity_poly.pdbx_seq_one_letter_code
_entity_poly.pdbx_strand_id
1 'polypeptide(L)'
;MQEVIPPVDRELLATELTENKFLRNTNYGSRQIFIVTHHDSPNIMREIGRLREISFRDAGGGTGSAIDIDEFDTTLVPFKQLIVWDPHDEEIVGGYRYIQLKDVDVDEHDNFLSPTAHLFKYSSRF
;
A
#
# COMPACT_ATOMS: atom_id res chain seq x y z
N MET A 1 -8.95 20.59 -6.45
CA MET A 1 -8.91 19.15 -6.18
C MET A 1 -8.94 18.44 -7.51
N GLN A 2 -8.03 17.49 -7.73
CA GLN A 2 -7.96 16.74 -8.99
C GLN A 2 -9.00 15.62 -9.00
N GLU A 3 -9.50 15.28 -10.18
CA GLU A 3 -10.31 14.09 -10.38
C GLU A 3 -9.49 12.84 -10.04
N VAL A 4 -10.06 11.90 -9.29
CA VAL A 4 -9.40 10.63 -8.99
C VAL A 4 -9.20 9.85 -10.28
N ILE A 5 -8.07 9.15 -10.43
CA ILE A 5 -7.84 8.31 -11.61
C ILE A 5 -8.99 7.29 -11.80
N PRO A 6 -9.29 6.89 -13.04
CA PRO A 6 -10.23 5.79 -13.27
C PRO A 6 -9.73 4.49 -12.63
N PRO A 7 -10.62 3.53 -12.34
CA PRO A 7 -10.23 2.19 -11.89
C PRO A 7 -9.22 1.55 -12.85
N VAL A 8 -8.25 0.85 -12.28
CA VAL A 8 -7.34 0.02 -13.07
C VAL A 8 -8.08 -1.21 -13.58
N ASP A 9 -7.73 -1.69 -14.77
CA ASP A 9 -8.33 -2.89 -15.37
C ASP A 9 -8.14 -4.11 -14.45
N ARG A 10 -9.23 -4.82 -14.18
CA ARG A 10 -9.26 -5.98 -13.26
C ARG A 10 -8.37 -7.11 -13.74
N GLU A 11 -8.25 -7.32 -15.05
CA GLU A 11 -7.35 -8.34 -15.60
C GLU A 11 -5.89 -7.99 -15.28
N LEU A 12 -5.50 -6.71 -15.39
CA LEU A 12 -4.16 -6.25 -15.04
C LEU A 12 -3.87 -6.45 -13.55
N LEU A 13 -4.84 -6.12 -12.68
CA LEU A 13 -4.72 -6.36 -11.24
C LEU A 13 -4.52 -7.86 -10.95
N ALA A 14 -5.34 -8.72 -11.53
CA ALA A 14 -5.25 -10.16 -11.35
C ALA A 14 -3.90 -10.73 -11.82
N THR A 15 -3.35 -10.23 -12.94
CA THR A 15 -2.03 -10.69 -13.43
C THR A 15 -0.87 -10.41 -12.47
N GLU A 16 -0.99 -9.40 -11.61
CA GLU A 16 0.03 -9.08 -10.62
C GLU A 16 -0.13 -9.88 -9.32
N LEU A 17 -1.28 -10.49 -9.05
CA LEU A 17 -1.56 -11.25 -7.83
C LEU A 17 -1.15 -12.73 -7.94
N THR A 18 0.16 -12.94 -8.06
CA THR A 18 0.78 -14.25 -8.25
C THR A 18 0.99 -15.02 -6.94
N GLU A 19 1.22 -16.34 -7.04
CA GLU A 19 1.38 -17.25 -5.89
C GLU A 19 2.54 -16.84 -4.96
N ASN A 20 3.64 -16.31 -5.49
CA ASN A 20 4.78 -15.85 -4.69
C ASN A 20 4.48 -14.61 -3.83
N LYS A 21 3.35 -13.92 -4.08
CA LYS A 21 2.88 -12.75 -3.31
C LYS A 21 1.72 -13.12 -2.38
N PHE A 22 1.14 -14.31 -2.55
CA PHE A 22 0.05 -14.82 -1.73
C PHE A 22 0.55 -15.13 -0.32
N LEU A 23 -0.16 -14.60 0.68
CA LEU A 23 0.14 -14.85 2.08
C LEU A 23 -0.74 -15.97 2.64
N ARG A 24 -2.05 -15.81 2.55
CA ARG A 24 -3.06 -16.78 3.04
C ARG A 24 -4.47 -16.39 2.62
N ASN A 25 -5.42 -17.31 2.79
CA ASN A 25 -6.84 -16.99 2.78
C ASN A 25 -7.27 -16.35 4.10
N THR A 26 -8.32 -15.53 4.06
CA THR A 26 -9.02 -15.05 5.26
C THR A 26 -9.82 -16.18 5.90
N ASN A 27 -10.02 -16.11 7.23
CA ASN A 27 -10.82 -17.10 7.95
C ASN A 27 -12.32 -17.08 7.61
N TYR A 28 -12.82 -15.97 7.05
CA TYR A 28 -14.22 -15.78 6.70
C TYR A 28 -14.35 -15.04 5.36
N GLY A 29 -15.32 -15.43 4.54
CA GLY A 29 -15.64 -14.72 3.30
C GLY A 29 -14.82 -15.09 2.06
N SER A 30 -14.02 -16.17 2.10
CA SER A 30 -13.28 -16.69 0.94
C SER A 30 -12.37 -15.68 0.23
N ARG A 31 -11.84 -14.69 0.97
CA ARG A 31 -10.91 -13.69 0.44
C ARG A 31 -9.46 -14.13 0.56
N GLN A 32 -8.61 -13.49 -0.22
CA GLN A 32 -7.19 -13.78 -0.30
C GLN A 32 -6.38 -12.59 0.24
N ILE A 33 -5.27 -12.87 0.91
CA ILE A 33 -4.35 -11.85 1.41
C ILE A 33 -3.06 -11.93 0.61
N PHE A 34 -2.63 -10.79 0.08
CA PHE A 34 -1.38 -10.65 -0.68
C PHE A 34 -0.48 -9.60 -0.04
N ILE A 35 0.83 -9.76 -0.23
CA ILE A 35 1.83 -8.75 0.10
C ILE A 35 2.50 -8.33 -1.20
N VAL A 36 2.45 -7.04 -1.51
CA VAL A 36 3.00 -6.48 -2.74
C VAL A 36 3.83 -5.22 -2.47
N THR A 37 4.59 -4.79 -3.46
CA THR A 37 5.27 -3.49 -3.50
C THR A 37 5.02 -2.79 -4.84
N HIS A 38 5.33 -1.49 -4.92
CA HIS A 38 5.25 -0.77 -6.20
C HIS A 38 6.10 -1.42 -7.31
N HIS A 39 7.26 -2.00 -6.93
CA HIS A 39 8.21 -2.57 -7.90
C HIS A 39 7.73 -3.88 -8.51
N ASP A 40 7.03 -4.71 -7.73
CA ASP A 40 6.54 -6.01 -8.20
C ASP A 40 5.10 -5.99 -8.70
N SER A 41 4.31 -4.99 -8.29
CA SER A 41 2.87 -4.88 -8.60
C SER A 41 2.46 -3.41 -8.81
N PRO A 42 2.96 -2.76 -9.89
CA PRO A 42 2.69 -1.34 -10.15
C PRO A 42 1.21 -1.02 -10.41
N ASN A 43 0.45 -1.92 -11.02
CA ASN A 43 -0.99 -1.73 -11.26
C ASN A 43 -1.79 -1.86 -9.97
N ILE A 44 -1.48 -2.85 -9.13
CA ILE A 44 -2.04 -2.96 -7.78
C ILE A 44 -1.70 -1.73 -6.96
N MET A 45 -0.47 -1.22 -7.02
CA MET A 45 -0.10 0.00 -6.30
C MET A 45 -0.88 1.23 -6.79
N ARG A 46 -1.11 1.35 -8.11
CA ARG A 46 -1.99 2.41 -8.66
C ARG A 46 -3.40 2.32 -8.12
N GLU A 47 -3.96 1.12 -8.06
CA GLU A 47 -5.32 0.89 -7.55
C GLU A 47 -5.42 1.15 -6.04
N ILE A 48 -4.40 0.78 -5.26
CA ILE A 48 -4.30 1.15 -3.84
C ILE A 48 -4.34 2.67 -3.68
N GLY A 49 -3.53 3.41 -4.45
CA GLY A 49 -3.51 4.86 -4.37
C GLY A 49 -4.84 5.52 -4.76
N ARG A 50 -5.56 4.93 -5.73
CA ARG A 50 -6.92 5.35 -6.09
C ARG A 50 -7.89 5.14 -4.92
N LEU A 51 -7.88 3.95 -4.32
CA LEU A 51 -8.78 3.57 -3.24
C LEU A 51 -8.51 4.36 -1.95
N ARG A 52 -7.25 4.65 -1.64
CA ARG A 52 -6.88 5.51 -0.51
C ARG A 52 -7.45 6.91 -0.67
N GLU A 53 -7.24 7.51 -1.85
CA GLU A 53 -7.77 8.84 -2.12
C GLU A 53 -9.29 8.87 -1.99
N ILE A 54 -10.00 7.87 -2.54
CA ILE A 54 -11.47 7.75 -2.38
C ILE A 54 -11.87 7.61 -0.92
N SER A 55 -11.16 6.79 -0.15
CA SER A 55 -11.51 6.47 1.24
C SER A 55 -11.32 7.65 2.19
N PHE A 56 -10.30 8.49 1.94
CA PHE A 56 -9.90 9.54 2.89
C PHE A 56 -10.30 10.96 2.44
N ARG A 57 -10.50 11.21 1.14
CA ARG A 57 -10.80 12.55 0.61
C ARG A 57 -12.03 13.17 1.25
N ASP A 58 -13.14 12.43 1.31
CA ASP A 58 -14.41 12.97 1.82
C ASP A 58 -14.36 13.31 3.32
N ALA A 59 -13.47 12.64 4.06
CA ALA A 59 -13.20 12.90 5.48
C ALA A 59 -12.14 14.00 5.70
N GLY A 60 -11.62 14.62 4.63
CA GLY A 60 -10.55 15.64 4.70
C GLY A 60 -9.15 15.08 4.95
N GLY A 61 -8.97 13.75 4.90
CA GLY A 61 -7.69 13.07 5.07
C GLY A 61 -6.97 12.70 3.76
N GLY A 62 -7.62 12.90 2.61
CA GLY A 62 -7.02 12.63 1.29
C GLY A 62 -6.02 13.70 0.87
N THR A 63 -5.25 13.40 -0.17
CA THR A 63 -4.22 14.31 -0.71
C THR A 63 -4.81 15.43 -1.57
N GLY A 64 -6.02 15.23 -2.09
CA GLY A 64 -6.65 16.10 -3.08
C GLY A 64 -6.07 15.97 -4.50
N SER A 65 -5.11 15.04 -4.69
CA SER A 65 -4.50 14.67 -5.96
C SER A 65 -5.29 13.58 -6.66
N ALA A 66 -4.98 13.28 -7.92
CA ALA A 66 -5.67 12.22 -8.65
C ALA A 66 -5.43 10.80 -8.06
N ILE A 67 -4.36 10.64 -7.28
CA ILE A 67 -3.93 9.38 -6.71
C ILE A 67 -3.17 9.63 -5.40
N ASP A 68 -3.40 8.82 -4.37
CA ASP A 68 -2.69 8.88 -3.08
C ASP A 68 -1.53 7.87 -3.03
N ILE A 69 -0.41 8.27 -3.63
CA ILE A 69 0.89 7.57 -3.56
C ILE A 69 1.94 8.60 -3.17
N ASP A 70 2.73 8.29 -2.15
CA ASP A 70 3.83 9.14 -1.68
C ASP A 70 5.20 8.55 -2.02
N GLU A 71 6.27 9.28 -1.67
CA GLU A 71 7.64 8.84 -1.92
C GLU A 71 7.97 7.48 -1.27
N PHE A 72 7.38 7.18 -0.10
CA PHE A 72 7.62 5.97 0.66
C PHE A 72 7.02 4.72 0.01
N ASP A 73 6.06 4.87 -0.89
CA ASP A 73 5.51 3.77 -1.67
C ASP A 73 6.41 3.41 -2.87
N THR A 74 7.32 4.31 -3.30
CA THR A 74 8.12 4.13 -4.55
C THR A 74 9.64 4.18 -4.37
N THR A 75 10.14 4.36 -3.14
CA THR A 75 11.58 4.33 -2.84
C THR A 75 12.23 2.97 -3.18
N LEU A 76 13.56 2.89 -3.11
CA LEU A 76 14.30 1.64 -3.32
C LEU A 76 13.85 0.52 -2.36
N VAL A 77 13.59 0.87 -1.10
CA VAL A 77 12.94 -0.02 -0.12
C VAL A 77 11.54 0.53 0.17
N PRO A 78 10.54 0.18 -0.66
CA PRO A 78 9.21 0.73 -0.51
C PRO A 78 8.48 0.07 0.65
N PHE A 79 7.48 0.77 1.18
CA PHE A 79 6.53 0.15 2.08
C PHE A 79 5.79 -1.00 1.39
N LYS A 80 5.65 -2.10 2.13
CA LYS A 80 4.86 -3.25 1.72
C LYS A 80 3.38 -2.93 1.89
N GLN A 81 2.61 -3.39 0.92
CA GLN A 81 1.16 -3.29 0.93
C GLN A 81 0.58 -4.67 1.21
N LEU A 82 -0.03 -4.83 2.39
CA LEU A 82 -0.79 -6.01 2.77
C LEU A 82 -2.24 -5.78 2.36
N ILE A 83 -2.70 -6.43 1.30
CA ILE A 83 -4.06 -6.22 0.77
C ILE A 83 -4.95 -7.44 0.95
N VAL A 84 -6.25 -7.18 1.05
CA VAL A 84 -7.30 -8.19 1.00
C VAL A 84 -7.98 -8.09 -0.36
N TRP A 85 -7.86 -9.17 -1.13
CA TRP A 85 -8.44 -9.33 -2.45
C TRP A 85 -9.70 -10.19 -2.38
N ASP A 86 -10.77 -9.72 -3.00
CA ASP A 86 -11.97 -10.49 -3.24
C ASP A 86 -11.92 -11.11 -4.65
N PRO A 87 -11.73 -12.44 -4.76
CA PRO A 87 -11.61 -13.09 -6.07
C PRO A 87 -12.95 -13.21 -6.81
N HIS A 88 -14.09 -12.94 -6.16
CA HIS A 88 -15.39 -12.96 -6.83
C HIS A 88 -15.66 -11.66 -7.57
N ASP A 89 -15.45 -10.54 -6.88
CA ASP A 89 -15.70 -9.20 -7.43
C ASP A 89 -14.48 -8.63 -8.17
N GLU A 90 -13.31 -9.26 -8.00
CA GLU A 90 -12.01 -8.84 -8.52
C GLU A 90 -11.61 -7.45 -8.02
N GLU A 91 -11.72 -7.26 -6.70
CA GLU A 91 -11.52 -5.96 -6.05
C GLU A 91 -10.68 -6.05 -4.77
N ILE A 92 -9.97 -4.96 -4.47
CA ILE A 92 -9.30 -4.77 -3.19
C ILE A 92 -10.33 -4.23 -2.19
N VAL A 93 -10.62 -5.02 -1.15
CA VAL A 93 -11.63 -4.68 -0.14
C VAL A 93 -11.05 -4.09 1.15
N GLY A 94 -9.72 -4.03 1.23
CA GLY A 94 -9.01 -3.41 2.34
C GLY A 94 -7.52 -3.66 2.27
N GLY A 95 -6.77 -2.96 3.12
CA GLY A 95 -5.33 -3.19 3.22
C GLY A 95 -4.66 -2.38 4.31
N TYR A 96 -3.40 -2.71 4.53
CA TYR A 96 -2.48 -2.01 5.42
C TYR A 96 -1.17 -1.74 4.69
N ARG A 97 -0.54 -0.62 5.04
CA ARG A 97 0.82 -0.29 4.63
C ARG A 97 1.77 -0.53 5.81
N TYR A 98 2.90 -1.19 5.58
CA TYR A 98 3.89 -1.44 6.63
C TYR A 98 5.31 -1.56 6.08
N ILE A 99 6.30 -1.39 6.94
CA ILE A 99 7.72 -1.61 6.64
C ILE A 99 8.40 -2.23 7.86
N GLN A 100 9.50 -2.95 7.64
CA GLN A 100 10.34 -3.45 8.73
C GLN A 100 11.45 -2.43 8.96
N LEU A 101 11.54 -1.83 10.15
CA LEU A 101 12.49 -0.75 10.44
C LEU A 101 13.96 -1.14 10.21
N LYS A 102 14.31 -2.40 10.39
CA LYS A 102 15.66 -2.92 10.08
C LYS A 102 16.07 -2.79 8.60
N ASP A 103 15.10 -2.61 7.71
CA ASP A 103 15.30 -2.48 6.27
C ASP A 103 15.20 -1.00 5.82
N VAL A 104 14.92 -0.07 6.74
CA VAL A 104 14.72 1.36 6.45
C VAL A 104 16.03 2.11 6.63
N ASP A 105 16.38 2.92 5.64
CA ASP A 105 17.54 3.81 5.70
C ASP A 105 17.37 4.88 6.78
N VAL A 106 18.50 5.40 7.29
CA VAL A 106 18.53 6.51 8.24
C VAL A 106 19.10 7.77 7.61
N ASP A 107 18.66 8.93 8.08
CA ASP A 107 19.24 10.22 7.72
C ASP A 107 20.58 10.48 8.44
N GLU A 108 21.17 11.64 8.18
CA GLU A 108 22.43 12.09 8.80
C GLU A 108 22.38 12.26 10.34
N HIS A 109 21.18 12.20 10.92
CA HIS A 109 20.91 12.33 12.35
C HIS A 109 20.42 11.02 12.99
N ASP A 110 20.62 9.87 12.33
CA ASP A 110 20.19 8.53 12.76
C ASP A 110 18.65 8.37 12.88
N ASN A 111 17.85 9.20 12.20
CA ASN A 111 16.40 9.02 12.14
C ASN A 111 16.01 8.16 10.95
N PHE A 112 15.12 7.19 11.17
CA PHE A 112 14.57 6.38 10.08
C PHE A 112 13.84 7.23 9.05
N LEU A 113 14.08 6.99 7.76
CA LEU A 113 13.36 7.62 6.65
C LEU A 113 11.96 6.99 6.51
N SER A 114 11.05 7.38 7.41
CA SER A 114 9.66 6.89 7.44
C SER A 114 8.68 7.99 7.87
N PRO A 115 7.40 7.91 7.46
CA PRO A 115 6.38 8.88 7.90
C PRO A 115 6.24 8.98 9.42
N THR A 116 6.53 7.89 10.13
CA THR A 116 6.37 7.80 11.58
C THR A 116 7.58 8.31 12.37
N ALA A 117 8.74 8.51 11.73
CA ALA A 117 9.94 9.00 12.42
C ALA A 117 9.80 10.44 12.94
N HIS A 118 8.92 11.24 12.34
CA HIS A 118 8.59 12.56 12.87
C HIS A 118 7.61 12.52 14.05
N LEU A 119 6.95 11.38 14.26
CA LEU A 119 5.92 11.20 15.30
C LEU A 119 6.45 10.48 16.55
N PHE A 120 7.45 9.62 16.39
CA PHE A 120 7.96 8.76 17.45
C PHE A 120 9.48 8.82 17.56
N LYS A 121 9.98 8.64 18.79
CA LYS A 121 11.39 8.34 19.05
C LYS A 121 11.54 6.85 19.30
N TYR A 122 12.27 6.18 18.41
CA TYR A 122 12.52 4.76 18.51
C TYR A 122 13.61 4.47 19.54
N SER A 123 13.47 3.36 20.26
CA SER A 123 14.46 2.89 21.23
C SER A 123 15.29 1.78 20.59
N SER A 124 16.45 1.43 21.13
CA SER A 124 17.23 0.29 20.59
C SER A 124 16.48 -1.05 20.55
N ARG A 125 15.39 -1.20 21.31
CA ARG A 125 14.53 -2.39 21.28
C ARG A 125 13.52 -2.41 20.12
N PHE A 126 13.13 -1.25 19.60
CA PHE A 126 12.00 -1.07 18.68
C PHE A 126 12.42 -0.33 17.42
#